data_AF-A0AAV6UB21-F1
#
_entry.id   AF-A0AAV6UB21-F1
#
_cell.length_a   1.000
_cell.length_b   1.000
_cell.length_c   1.000
_cell.angle_alpha   90.00
_cell.angle_beta   90.00
_cell.angle_gamma   90.00
#
_symmetry.space_group_name_H-M   'P 1'
#
loop_
_entity.id
_entity.type
_entity.pdbx_description
1 polymer ?
#
loop_
_entity_poly.entity_id
_entity_poly.type
_entity_poly.pdbx_seq_one_letter_code
_entity_poly.pdbx_strand_id
1 'polypeptide(L)'
;MENVEIIRFNERFCGRKVIKQKPVQENEDFTNSSDGATKNKIFNIKHARYEVMRFAVNGFDKEKQKNSKIAMAIRLGAKPPKKEYVNYKVLMEQKLKDKEKKTEQPNKYTIQKLKGRKKSKSKKKSEESGQYTVQKLTGKKNIKPKKKMKNPSNLD
;
A
#
# COMPACT_ATOMS: atom_id res chain seq x y z
N MET A 1 36.19 -32.03 54.85
CA MET A 1 35.12 -31.12 54.44
C MET A 1 35.11 -31.14 52.92
N GLU A 2 34.04 -31.62 52.30
CA GLU A 2 33.95 -31.74 50.84
C GLU A 2 33.83 -30.37 50.18
N ASN A 3 34.55 -30.19 49.07
CA ASN A 3 34.50 -28.97 48.28
C ASN A 3 33.24 -28.98 47.41
N VAL A 4 32.33 -28.03 47.63
CA VAL A 4 31.14 -27.84 46.79
C VAL A 4 31.46 -26.79 45.73
N GLU A 5 31.49 -27.19 44.46
CA GLU A 5 31.61 -26.25 43.33
C GLU A 5 30.25 -25.67 42.96
N ILE A 6 30.13 -24.35 43.07
CA ILE A 6 28.94 -23.60 42.66
C ILE A 6 29.11 -23.19 41.18
N ILE A 7 28.55 -23.99 40.27
CA ILE A 7 28.49 -23.66 38.84
C ILE A 7 27.36 -22.64 38.61
N ARG A 8 27.72 -21.37 38.37
CA ARG A 8 26.75 -20.36 37.91
C ARG A 8 26.68 -20.35 36.40
N PHE A 9 25.51 -20.72 35.87
CA PHE A 9 25.20 -20.56 34.46
C PHE A 9 24.87 -19.10 34.17
N ASN A 10 25.71 -18.43 33.39
CA ASN A 10 25.31 -17.20 32.73
C ASN A 10 24.31 -17.55 31.64
N GLU A 11 23.06 -17.12 31.80
CA GLU A 11 22.04 -17.25 30.77
C GLU A 11 22.59 -16.66 29.47
N ARG A 12 22.71 -17.51 28.43
CA ARG A 12 22.98 -17.04 27.09
C ARG A 12 21.78 -16.19 26.70
N PHE A 13 21.93 -14.88 26.79
CA PHE A 13 20.90 -13.93 26.41
C PHE A 13 20.52 -14.20 24.95
N CYS A 14 19.51 -15.05 24.73
CA CYS A 14 19.01 -15.40 23.41
C CYS A 14 18.14 -14.24 22.95
N GLY A 15 18.84 -13.21 22.47
CA GLY A 15 18.36 -11.85 22.28
C GLY A 15 16.92 -11.72 21.80
N ARG A 16 16.01 -11.46 22.73
CA ARG A 16 14.87 -10.59 22.44
C ARG A 16 15.41 -9.17 22.49
N LYS A 17 15.53 -8.53 21.33
CA LYS A 17 15.72 -7.09 21.26
C LYS A 17 14.52 -6.44 21.93
N VAL A 18 14.71 -5.94 23.15
CA VAL A 18 13.77 -5.00 23.75
C VAL A 18 13.67 -3.84 22.77
N ILE A 19 12.49 -3.66 22.17
CA ILE A 19 12.22 -2.50 21.34
C ILE A 19 12.33 -1.32 22.30
N LYS A 20 13.46 -0.62 22.28
CA LYS A 20 13.60 0.67 22.95
C LYS A 20 12.49 1.53 22.39
N GLN A 21 11.48 1.82 23.21
CA GLN A 21 10.51 2.86 22.88
C GLN A 21 11.35 4.11 22.63
N LYS A 22 11.36 4.61 21.40
CA LYS A 22 11.92 5.94 21.17
C LYS A 22 11.13 6.89 22.08
N PRO A 23 11.78 7.83 22.78
CA PRO A 23 11.03 8.86 23.47
C PRO A 23 10.07 9.45 22.43
N VAL A 24 8.79 9.40 22.73
CA VAL A 24 7.79 10.08 21.93
C VAL A 24 8.24 11.52 21.98
N GLN A 25 8.81 12.03 20.89
CA GLN A 25 8.82 13.46 20.68
C GLN A 25 7.34 13.81 20.65
N GLU A 26 6.87 14.37 21.76
CA GLU A 26 5.62 15.10 21.82
C GLU A 26 5.76 16.09 20.65
N ASN A 27 5.09 15.77 19.54
CA ASN A 27 4.88 16.78 18.55
C ASN A 27 3.98 17.73 19.32
N GLU A 28 4.52 18.88 19.71
CA GLU A 28 3.76 20.02 20.21
C GLU A 28 2.47 20.03 19.41
N ASP A 29 1.40 19.57 20.05
CA ASP A 29 0.11 19.48 19.40
C ASP A 29 -0.17 20.90 18.96
N PHE A 30 -0.65 21.04 17.72
CA PHE A 30 -1.33 22.24 17.27
C PHE A 30 -2.48 22.50 18.25
N THR A 31 -2.13 23.24 19.30
CA THR A 31 -2.91 23.87 20.36
C THR A 31 -4.27 23.22 20.62
N ASN A 32 -4.37 22.50 21.73
CA ASN A 32 -5.56 22.62 22.57
C ASN A 32 -5.74 24.11 22.89
N SER A 33 -6.64 24.79 22.20
CA SER A 33 -7.27 26.00 22.75
C SER A 33 -8.72 25.65 23.02
N SER A 34 -8.91 25.05 24.19
CA SER A 34 -10.12 25.18 24.99
C SER A 34 -10.10 26.58 25.64
N ASP A 35 -10.16 27.63 24.83
CA ASP A 35 -10.27 29.00 25.35
C ASP A 35 -11.28 29.75 24.51
N GLY A 36 -12.24 30.37 25.20
CA GLY A 36 -13.21 31.28 24.61
C GLY A 36 -12.55 32.45 23.89
N ALA A 37 -13.40 33.20 23.16
CA ALA A 37 -13.10 34.43 22.43
C ALA A 37 -12.59 34.25 20.98
N THR A 38 -13.57 34.14 20.07
CA THR A 38 -13.67 34.88 18.80
C THR A 38 -12.39 35.51 18.23
N LYS A 39 -11.64 34.80 17.38
CA LYS A 39 -10.70 35.43 16.42
C LYS A 39 -10.62 34.55 15.18
N ASN A 40 -11.20 35.03 14.07
CA ASN A 40 -11.09 34.57 12.67
C ASN A 40 -10.03 33.48 12.42
N LYS A 41 -10.32 32.23 12.84
CA LYS A 41 -9.47 31.08 12.50
C LYS A 41 -9.73 30.80 11.03
N ILE A 42 -8.76 31.13 10.19
CA ILE A 42 -8.74 30.75 8.77
C ILE A 42 -9.14 29.28 8.68
N PHE A 43 -10.20 28.99 7.91
CA PHE A 43 -10.77 27.65 7.84
C PHE A 43 -9.76 26.67 7.23
N ASN A 44 -9.13 25.89 8.09
CA ASN A 44 -8.16 24.89 7.69
C ASN A 44 -8.88 23.62 7.25
N ILE A 45 -9.14 23.50 5.94
CA ILE A 45 -9.82 22.33 5.33
C ILE A 45 -9.17 21.00 5.78
N LYS A 46 -7.84 20.97 5.91
CA LYS A 46 -7.10 19.77 6.35
C LYS A 46 -7.50 19.33 7.76
N HIS A 47 -7.65 20.29 8.68
CA HIS A 47 -8.02 20.03 10.07
C HIS A 47 -9.49 19.63 10.17
N ALA A 48 -10.39 20.37 9.53
CA ALA A 48 -11.81 20.01 9.46
C ALA A 48 -12.02 18.60 8.90
N ARG A 49 -11.28 18.23 7.84
CA ARG A 49 -11.33 16.86 7.28
C ARG A 49 -10.89 15.79 8.28
N TYR A 50 -9.90 16.08 9.11
CA TYR A 50 -9.45 15.18 10.17
C TYR A 50 -10.52 15.04 11.26
N GLU A 51 -11.10 16.14 11.72
CA GLU A 51 -12.14 16.14 12.75
C GLU A 51 -13.39 15.38 12.31
N VAL A 52 -13.86 15.63 11.08
CA VAL A 52 -14.98 14.90 10.48
C VAL A 52 -14.69 13.40 10.44
N MET A 53 -13.48 13.01 10.05
CA MET A 53 -13.09 11.60 10.04
C MET A 53 -13.02 11.00 11.45
N ARG A 54 -12.42 11.71 12.40
CA ARG A 54 -12.33 11.28 13.81
C ARG A 54 -13.73 11.07 14.40
N PHE A 55 -14.63 12.02 14.15
CA PHE A 55 -16.02 11.95 14.59
C PHE A 55 -16.76 10.76 13.97
N ALA A 56 -16.65 10.57 12.65
CA ALA A 56 -17.30 9.45 11.97
C ALA A 56 -16.83 8.08 12.49
N VAL A 57 -15.55 7.94 12.82
CA VAL A 57 -14.97 6.69 13.35
C VAL A 57 -15.48 6.37 14.76
N ASN A 58 -15.81 7.39 15.56
CA ASN A 58 -16.32 7.18 16.91
C ASN A 58 -17.70 6.49 16.94
N GLY A 59 -18.51 6.63 15.89
CA GLY A 59 -19.85 6.05 15.79
C GLY A 59 -19.91 4.58 15.33
N PHE A 60 -18.78 3.92 15.07
CA PHE A 60 -18.75 2.52 14.62
C PHE A 60 -18.67 1.50 15.77
N ASP A 61 -19.15 0.28 15.50
CA ASP A 61 -18.93 -0.90 16.34
C ASP A 61 -17.43 -1.10 16.64
N LYS A 62 -17.10 -1.69 17.79
CA LYS A 62 -15.70 -1.80 18.27
C LYS A 62 -14.73 -2.40 17.24
N GLU A 63 -15.14 -3.42 16.50
CA GLU A 63 -14.29 -4.06 15.48
C GLU A 63 -14.06 -3.17 14.27
N LYS A 64 -15.13 -2.59 13.72
CA LYS A 64 -15.07 -1.66 12.58
C LYS A 64 -14.29 -0.41 12.95
N GLN A 65 -14.51 0.10 14.17
CA GLN A 65 -13.80 1.25 14.70
C GLN A 65 -12.28 1.01 14.72
N LYS A 66 -11.81 -0.16 15.16
CA LYS A 66 -10.36 -0.50 15.13
C LYS A 66 -9.82 -0.45 13.70
N ASN A 67 -10.51 -1.08 12.75
CA ASN A 67 -10.10 -1.10 11.34
C ASN A 67 -10.08 0.31 10.73
N SER A 68 -11.09 1.13 11.03
CA SER A 68 -11.15 2.52 10.55
C SER A 68 -10.08 3.42 11.18
N LYS A 69 -9.77 3.23 12.48
CA LYS A 69 -8.66 3.92 13.16
C LYS A 69 -7.32 3.58 12.50
N ILE A 70 -7.07 2.29 12.22
CA ILE A 70 -5.87 1.84 11.51
C ILE A 70 -5.78 2.47 10.12
N ALA A 71 -6.88 2.44 9.34
CA ALA A 71 -6.93 3.03 8.01
C ALA A 71 -6.69 4.56 8.05
N MET A 72 -7.25 5.25 9.05
CA MET A 72 -7.04 6.67 9.28
C MET A 72 -5.58 6.97 9.61
N ALA A 73 -4.97 6.20 10.51
CA ALA A 73 -3.56 6.33 10.86
C ALA A 73 -2.66 6.14 9.62
N ILE A 74 -2.91 5.11 8.80
CA ILE A 74 -2.18 4.87 7.56
C ILE A 74 -2.29 6.08 6.62
N ARG A 75 -3.49 6.65 6.49
CA ARG A 75 -3.73 7.83 5.66
C ARG A 75 -3.01 9.09 6.17
N LEU A 76 -2.79 9.20 7.47
CA LEU A 76 -1.97 10.24 8.09
C LEU A 76 -0.45 9.96 7.97
N GLY A 77 -0.06 8.84 7.36
CA GLY A 77 1.33 8.48 7.11
C GLY A 77 1.89 7.45 8.09
N ALA A 78 1.07 6.87 8.98
CA ALA A 78 1.52 5.78 9.83
C ALA A 78 1.89 4.55 8.99
N LYS A 79 2.89 3.80 9.45
CA LYS A 79 3.31 2.57 8.80
C LYS A 79 2.18 1.51 8.94
N PRO A 80 1.74 0.85 7.86
CA PRO A 80 0.72 -0.18 7.93
C PRO A 80 1.16 -1.36 8.81
N PRO A 81 0.21 -2.05 9.48
CA PRO A 81 0.53 -3.19 10.32
C PRO A 81 1.16 -4.32 9.50
N LYS A 82 2.06 -5.08 10.13
CA LYS A 82 2.69 -6.24 9.50
C LYS A 82 1.63 -7.30 9.23
N LYS A 83 1.68 -7.92 8.05
CA LYS A 83 0.83 -9.07 7.72
C LYS A 83 1.20 -10.26 8.61
N GLU A 84 0.19 -11.07 8.92
CA GLU A 84 0.39 -12.34 9.61
C GLU A 84 1.28 -13.27 8.77
N TYR A 85 2.01 -14.14 9.47
CA TYR A 85 2.83 -15.14 8.79
C TYR A 85 1.91 -16.20 8.17
N VAL A 86 2.16 -16.51 6.90
CA VAL A 86 1.42 -17.54 6.16
C VAL A 86 2.44 -18.42 5.43
N ASN A 87 2.22 -19.73 5.43
CA ASN A 87 3.04 -20.67 4.66
C ASN A 87 3.00 -20.30 3.18
N TYR A 88 4.16 -20.38 2.51
CA TYR A 88 4.30 -20.02 1.10
C TYR A 88 3.33 -20.77 0.18
N LYS A 89 3.10 -22.07 0.38
CA LYS A 89 2.18 -22.86 -0.46
C LYS A 89 0.75 -22.30 -0.39
N VAL A 90 0.27 -22.03 0.83
CA VAL A 90 -1.06 -21.45 1.08
C VAL A 90 -1.17 -20.05 0.47
N LEU A 91 -0.14 -19.21 0.64
CA LEU A 91 -0.10 -17.87 0.06
C LEU A 91 -0.19 -17.91 -1.48
N MET A 92 0.48 -18.89 -2.11
CA MET A 92 0.47 -19.06 -3.56
C MET A 92 -0.89 -19.51 -4.07
N GLU A 93 -1.53 -20.47 -3.40
CA GLU A 93 -2.90 -20.90 -3.73
C GLU A 93 -3.91 -19.76 -3.61
N GLN A 94 -3.84 -18.96 -2.54
CA GLN A 94 -4.69 -17.77 -2.37
C GLN A 94 -4.51 -16.78 -3.54
N LYS A 95 -3.25 -16.53 -3.94
CA LYS A 95 -2.95 -15.63 -5.08
C LYS A 95 -3.48 -16.14 -6.41
N LEU A 96 -3.53 -17.46 -6.63
CA LEU A 96 -4.10 -18.04 -7.85
C LEU A 96 -5.62 -17.86 -7.87
N LYS A 97 -6.30 -18.21 -6.76
CA LYS A 97 -7.75 -18.01 -6.60
C LYS A 97 -8.17 -16.54 -6.75
N ASP A 98 -7.38 -15.61 -6.20
CA ASP A 98 -7.65 -14.18 -6.33
C ASP A 98 -7.49 -13.65 -7.77
N LYS A 99 -6.61 -14.26 -8.58
CA LYS A 99 -6.46 -13.89 -10.00
C LYS A 99 -7.66 -14.39 -10.81
N GLU A 100 -8.10 -15.62 -10.57
CA GLU A 100 -9.26 -16.23 -11.22
C GLU A 100 -10.54 -15.40 -10.95
N LYS A 101 -10.79 -15.03 -9.69
CA LYS A 101 -11.93 -14.17 -9.32
C LYS A 101 -11.89 -12.78 -9.98
N LYS A 102 -10.69 -12.22 -10.19
CA LYS A 102 -10.52 -10.92 -10.86
C LYS A 102 -10.71 -11.00 -12.37
N THR A 103 -10.44 -12.15 -12.98
CA THR A 103 -10.73 -12.37 -14.41
C THR A 103 -12.21 -12.60 -14.65
N GLU A 104 -12.92 -13.22 -13.71
CA GLU A 104 -14.36 -13.51 -13.80
C GLU A 104 -15.24 -12.27 -13.57
N GLN A 105 -14.77 -11.31 -12.77
CA GLN A 105 -15.46 -10.03 -12.58
C GLN A 105 -14.96 -9.05 -13.65
N PRO A 106 -15.68 -8.82 -14.77
CA PRO A 106 -15.29 -7.81 -15.72
C PRO A 106 -15.27 -6.46 -14.98
N ASN A 107 -14.09 -5.83 -14.93
CA ASN A 107 -13.94 -4.49 -14.40
C ASN A 107 -15.01 -3.58 -15.04
N LYS A 108 -16.02 -3.17 -14.25
CA LYS A 108 -17.14 -2.33 -14.72
C LYS A 108 -16.65 -1.03 -15.38
N TYR A 109 -15.41 -0.63 -15.10
CA TYR A 109 -14.75 0.57 -15.62
C TYR A 109 -13.94 0.37 -16.93
N THR A 110 -13.69 -0.87 -17.39
CA THR A 110 -12.91 -1.11 -18.62
C THR A 110 -13.78 -1.18 -19.87
N ILE A 111 -15.03 -1.63 -19.76
CA ILE A 111 -15.93 -1.80 -20.92
C ILE A 111 -16.31 -0.45 -21.55
N GLN A 112 -16.43 0.62 -20.77
CA GLN A 112 -16.83 1.95 -21.29
C GLN A 112 -15.75 2.61 -22.16
N LYS A 113 -14.47 2.22 -22.04
CA LYS A 113 -13.36 2.83 -22.79
C LYS A 113 -13.04 2.15 -24.13
N LEU A 114 -13.66 1.01 -24.43
CA LEU A 114 -13.38 0.23 -25.65
C LEU A 114 -14.42 0.43 -26.77
N LYS A 115 -15.49 1.20 -26.56
CA LYS A 115 -16.34 1.66 -27.66
C LYS A 115 -15.59 2.74 -28.44
N GLY A 116 -14.78 2.29 -29.40
CA GLY A 116 -14.01 3.15 -30.30
C GLY A 116 -14.91 4.19 -30.94
N ARG A 117 -14.64 5.47 -30.65
CA ARG A 117 -15.18 6.60 -31.39
C ARG A 117 -14.75 6.41 -32.84
N LYS A 118 -15.68 6.03 -33.73
CA LYS A 118 -15.45 6.01 -35.18
C LYS A 118 -14.82 7.35 -35.55
N LYS A 119 -13.55 7.35 -35.97
CA LYS A 119 -12.92 8.57 -36.49
C LYS A 119 -13.61 8.90 -37.80
N SER A 120 -14.54 9.86 -37.77
CA SER A 120 -14.96 10.52 -38.99
C SER A 120 -13.71 11.14 -39.62
N LYS A 121 -13.44 10.80 -40.89
CA LYS A 121 -12.37 11.43 -41.65
C LYS A 121 -12.77 12.88 -41.90
N SER A 122 -12.39 13.80 -41.02
CA SER A 122 -12.45 15.23 -41.32
C SER A 122 -11.18 15.66 -42.04
N LYS A 123 -11.39 16.32 -43.18
CA LYS A 123 -10.40 16.87 -44.09
C LYS A 123 -9.39 17.75 -43.35
N LYS A 124 -8.12 17.66 -43.76
CA LYS A 124 -7.03 18.56 -43.38
C LYS A 124 -7.46 20.01 -43.58
N LYS A 125 -7.33 20.83 -42.54
CA LYS A 125 -7.06 22.26 -42.66
C LYS A 125 -5.75 22.53 -41.93
N SER A 126 -4.81 23.07 -42.68
CA SER A 126 -3.58 23.70 -42.24
C SER A 126 -3.88 24.85 -41.29
N GLU A 127 -3.02 25.04 -40.28
CA GLU A 127 -2.29 26.29 -40.03
C GLU A 127 -1.64 26.24 -38.64
N GLU A 128 -0.47 26.86 -38.59
CA GLU A 128 0.55 26.78 -37.57
C GLU A 128 0.11 27.39 -36.23
N SER A 129 0.33 26.66 -35.14
CA SER A 129 0.62 27.26 -33.83
C SER A 129 1.25 26.21 -32.93
N GLY A 130 2.43 26.56 -32.39
CA GLY A 130 3.43 25.62 -31.92
C GLY A 130 3.01 24.76 -30.74
N GLN A 131 3.41 23.49 -30.77
CA GLN A 131 3.42 22.60 -29.61
C GLN A 131 4.62 21.66 -29.71
N TYR A 132 5.51 21.74 -28.72
CA TYR A 132 6.70 20.92 -28.55
C TYR A 132 6.38 19.43 -28.69
N THR A 133 7.13 18.72 -29.53
CA THR A 133 7.00 17.26 -29.69
C THR A 133 7.83 16.53 -28.63
N VAL A 134 7.17 15.91 -27.65
CA VAL A 134 7.83 14.96 -26.75
C VAL A 134 7.96 13.62 -27.49
N GLN A 135 9.16 13.33 -27.98
CA GLN A 135 9.48 12.03 -28.58
C GLN A 135 9.40 10.94 -27.51
N LYS A 136 8.42 10.04 -27.59
CA LYS A 136 8.36 8.84 -26.76
C LYS A 136 9.40 7.85 -27.27
N LEU A 137 10.51 7.71 -26.55
CA LEU A 137 11.42 6.56 -26.68
C LEU A 137 10.76 5.32 -26.06
N THR A 138 9.92 4.62 -26.82
CA THR A 138 9.54 3.25 -26.44
C THR A 138 10.59 2.29 -26.96
N GLY A 139 11.55 1.93 -26.11
CA GLY A 139 12.49 0.85 -26.38
C GLY A 139 11.75 -0.48 -26.45
N LYS A 140 11.37 -0.91 -27.66
CA LYS A 140 10.95 -2.28 -27.93
C LYS A 140 12.19 -3.18 -27.89
N LYS A 141 12.47 -3.77 -26.72
CA LYS A 141 13.42 -4.89 -26.65
C LYS A 141 12.78 -6.08 -27.38
N ASN A 142 13.20 -6.32 -28.63
CA ASN A 142 12.90 -7.54 -29.38
C ASN A 142 13.62 -8.71 -28.71
N ILE A 143 12.99 -9.33 -27.73
CA ILE A 143 13.46 -10.61 -27.16
C ILE A 143 13.03 -11.69 -28.15
N LYS A 144 13.99 -12.19 -28.96
CA LYS A 144 13.76 -13.35 -29.83
C LYS A 144 13.36 -14.56 -28.95
N PRO A 145 12.39 -15.39 -29.37
CA PRO A 145 12.01 -16.57 -28.62
C PRO A 145 13.18 -17.56 -28.57
N LYS A 146 13.55 -18.01 -27.37
CA LYS A 146 14.55 -19.08 -27.19
C LYS A 146 14.01 -20.37 -27.81
N LYS A 147 14.80 -21.01 -28.67
CA LYS A 147 14.52 -22.35 -29.20
C LYS A 147 14.35 -23.31 -28.02
N LYS A 148 13.22 -24.01 -27.97
CA LYS A 148 13.02 -25.13 -27.03
C LYS A 148 13.99 -26.25 -27.42
N MET A 149 14.89 -26.62 -26.52
CA MET A 149 15.67 -27.84 -26.68
C MET A 149 14.71 -29.03 -26.54
N LYS A 150 14.71 -29.93 -27.51
CA LYS A 150 14.02 -31.22 -27.42
C LYS A 150 14.78 -32.07 -26.40
N ASN A 151 14.10 -32.59 -25.40
CA ASN A 151 14.67 -33.59 -24.49
C ASN A 151 14.94 -34.85 -25.33
N PRO A 152 16.16 -35.43 -25.29
CA PRO A 152 16.39 -36.71 -25.93
C PRO A 152 15.52 -37.77 -25.25
N SER A 153 14.82 -38.50 -26.09
CA SER A 153 14.05 -39.70 -25.80
C SER A 153 14.83 -40.68 -24.92
N ASN A 154 14.10 -41.35 -24.03
CA ASN A 154 14.56 -42.53 -23.30
C ASN A 154 15.23 -43.50 -24.28
N LEU A 155 16.48 -43.86 -23.99
CA LEU A 155 17.16 -45.02 -24.54
C LEU A 155 16.78 -46.20 -23.67
N ASP A 156 16.16 -47.19 -24.33
CA ASP A 156 16.02 -48.63 -24.03
C ASP A 156 16.29 -49.13 -22.60
#